data_AF-C5KZY8-F1
#
_entry.id   AF-C5KZY8-F1
#
_cell.length_a   1.000
_cell.length_b   1.000
_cell.length_c   1.000
_cell.angle_alpha   90.00
_cell.angle_beta   90.00
_cell.angle_gamma   90.00
#
_symmetry.space_group_name_H-M   'P 1'
#
loop_
_entity.id
_entity.type
_entity.pdbx_description
1 polymer ?
#
loop_
_entity_poly.entity_id
_entity_poly.type
_entity_poly.pdbx_seq_one_letter_code
_entity_poly.pdbx_strand_id
1 'polypeptide(L)'
;MVFQDLTRLDYIALIGPLVPYLWIIITPIASFILGCYLLVSLNVLGQHWTEAFSSLKIRDYKNFVRMHISPITGDLQCFVIGVDHVPTHWEMDPYWDRTLMPKSARVPSWKWVTPSKYRPRVKKNPNGKALKGGSQAKVVDFFMVKASKKRRPDIGEAVPLGDDYYTEEKSEGTFMQTIDIVA
;
A
#
# COMPACT_ATOMS: atom_id res chain seq x y z
N MET A 1 -59.47 -23.78 -15.70
CA MET A 1 -59.25 -23.55 -14.25
C MET A 1 -58.56 -24.81 -13.71
N VAL A 2 -57.23 -24.93 -13.87
CA VAL A 2 -56.47 -26.19 -13.63
C VAL A 2 -55.25 -25.94 -12.73
N PHE A 3 -55.42 -25.12 -11.68
CA PHE A 3 -54.31 -24.76 -10.77
C PHE A 3 -54.67 -24.92 -9.29
N GLN A 4 -55.77 -25.59 -8.95
CA GLN A 4 -56.32 -25.51 -7.59
C GLN A 4 -55.81 -26.54 -6.57
N ASP A 5 -55.09 -27.59 -6.97
CA ASP A 5 -54.58 -28.61 -6.02
C ASP A 5 -53.10 -28.94 -6.24
N LEU A 6 -52.20 -27.95 -6.12
CA LEU A 6 -50.77 -28.24 -5.97
C LEU A 6 -50.46 -28.41 -4.48
N THR A 7 -50.00 -29.61 -4.11
CA THR A 7 -49.59 -29.88 -2.73
C THR A 7 -48.26 -29.20 -2.42
N ARG A 8 -47.98 -28.93 -1.14
CA ARG A 8 -46.71 -28.32 -0.72
C ARG A 8 -45.48 -29.11 -1.17
N LEU A 9 -45.63 -30.42 -1.35
CA LEU A 9 -44.57 -31.32 -1.82
C LEU A 9 -44.29 -31.13 -3.32
N ASP A 10 -45.32 -30.88 -4.13
CA ASP A 10 -45.15 -30.59 -5.57
C ASP A 10 -44.37 -29.29 -5.80
N TYR A 11 -44.64 -28.27 -4.97
CA TYR A 11 -43.86 -27.03 -5.00
C TYR A 11 -42.39 -27.24 -4.61
N ILE A 12 -42.11 -28.08 -3.61
CA ILE A 12 -40.72 -28.39 -3.21
C ILE A 12 -40.02 -29.20 -4.30
N ALA A 13 -40.71 -30.14 -4.96
CA ALA A 13 -40.16 -30.90 -6.08
C ALA A 13 -39.86 -30.01 -7.31
N LEU A 14 -40.67 -28.97 -7.53
CA LEU A 14 -40.46 -27.98 -8.60
C LEU A 14 -39.34 -26.98 -8.27
N ILE A 15 -39.34 -26.42 -7.06
CA ILE A 15 -38.40 -25.34 -6.66
C ILE A 15 -37.05 -25.91 -6.20
N GLY A 16 -37.04 -27.08 -5.57
CA GLY A 16 -35.85 -27.74 -5.03
C GLY A 16 -34.69 -27.86 -6.02
N PRO A 17 -34.90 -28.34 -7.26
CA PRO A 17 -33.85 -28.40 -8.28
C PRO A 17 -33.62 -27.06 -9.01
N LEU A 18 -34.62 -26.17 -9.06
CA LEU A 18 -34.52 -24.87 -9.74
C LEU A 18 -33.49 -23.95 -9.04
N VAL A 19 -33.50 -23.91 -7.71
CA VAL A 19 -32.62 -23.05 -6.92
C VAL A 19 -31.12 -23.34 -7.14
N PRO A 20 -30.62 -24.58 -7.00
CA PRO A 20 -29.21 -24.87 -7.27
C PRO A 20 -28.86 -24.72 -8.76
N TYR A 21 -29.79 -25.02 -9.67
CA TYR A 21 -29.58 -24.79 -11.10
C TYR A 21 -29.35 -23.31 -11.42
N LEU A 22 -30.21 -22.43 -10.89
CA LEU A 22 -30.03 -20.99 -11.03
C LEU A 22 -28.76 -20.51 -10.34
N TRP A 23 -28.41 -21.08 -9.19
CA TRP A 23 -27.18 -20.72 -8.48
C TRP A 23 -25.91 -21.08 -9.27
N ILE A 24 -25.89 -22.24 -9.91
CA ILE A 24 -24.76 -22.69 -10.76
C ILE A 24 -24.62 -21.81 -12.01
N ILE A 25 -25.71 -21.22 -12.51
CA ILE A 25 -25.67 -20.34 -13.70
C ILE A 25 -25.37 -18.89 -13.31
N ILE A 26 -25.96 -18.37 -12.24
CA ILE A 26 -25.79 -16.98 -11.82
C ILE A 26 -24.37 -16.69 -11.34
N THR A 27 -23.72 -17.66 -10.68
CA THR A 27 -22.37 -17.50 -10.13
C THR A 27 -21.29 -17.25 -11.20
N PRO A 28 -21.16 -18.04 -12.29
CA PRO A 28 -20.19 -17.76 -13.33
C PRO A 28 -20.55 -16.48 -14.10
N ILE A 29 -21.84 -16.21 -14.36
CA ILE A 29 -22.26 -14.98 -15.05
C ILE A 29 -21.91 -13.73 -14.24
N ALA A 30 -22.21 -13.71 -12.94
CA ALA A 30 -21.85 -12.61 -12.06
C ALA A 30 -20.33 -12.42 -11.99
N SER A 31 -19.56 -13.52 -11.89
CA SER A 31 -18.09 -13.47 -11.90
C SER A 31 -17.53 -12.92 -13.22
N PHE A 32 -18.16 -13.27 -14.35
CA PHE A 32 -17.76 -12.82 -15.67
C PHE A 32 -18.07 -11.34 -15.88
N ILE A 33 -19.24 -10.87 -15.45
CA ILE A 33 -19.61 -9.45 -15.47
C ILE A 33 -18.63 -8.63 -14.62
N LEU A 34 -18.31 -9.11 -13.40
CA LEU A 34 -17.32 -8.46 -12.54
C LEU A 34 -15.93 -8.43 -13.19
N GLY A 35 -15.50 -9.54 -13.80
CA GLY A 35 -14.23 -9.61 -14.52
C GLY A 35 -14.17 -8.64 -15.72
N CYS A 36 -15.22 -8.59 -16.53
CA CYS A 36 -15.32 -7.66 -17.66
C CYS A 36 -15.35 -6.21 -17.19
N TYR A 37 -16.09 -5.91 -16.13
CA TYR A 37 -16.14 -4.59 -15.51
C TYR A 37 -14.73 -4.11 -15.10
N LEU A 38 -13.98 -4.96 -14.39
CA LEU A 38 -12.61 -4.65 -13.99
C LEU A 38 -11.69 -4.46 -15.21
N LEU A 39 -11.83 -5.32 -16.23
CA LEU A 39 -11.01 -5.24 -17.44
C LEU A 39 -11.24 -3.95 -18.25
N VAL A 40 -12.50 -3.54 -18.40
CA VAL A 40 -12.86 -2.29 -19.10
C VAL A 40 -12.46 -1.07 -18.28
N SER A 41 -12.71 -1.09 -16.97
CA SER A 41 -12.32 -0.01 -16.06
C SER A 41 -10.81 0.28 -16.13
N LEU A 42 -9.98 -0.78 -16.12
CA LEU A 42 -8.52 -0.67 -16.20
C LEU A 42 -7.99 -0.22 -17.57
N ASN A 43 -8.56 -0.72 -18.67
CA ASN A 43 -8.02 -0.45 -20.01
C ASN A 43 -8.56 0.83 -20.66
N VAL A 44 -9.80 1.23 -20.36
CA VAL A 44 -10.52 2.25 -21.15
C VAL A 44 -10.70 3.56 -20.40
N LEU A 45 -11.04 3.51 -19.12
CA LEU A 45 -11.54 4.70 -18.41
C LEU A 45 -10.48 5.39 -17.55
N GLY A 46 -9.46 4.66 -17.08
CA GLY A 46 -8.42 5.26 -16.22
C GLY A 46 -9.01 6.03 -15.01
N GLN A 47 -10.21 5.67 -14.58
CA GLN A 47 -10.94 6.22 -13.44
C GLN A 47 -11.24 5.05 -12.49
N HIS A 48 -11.08 5.28 -11.18
CA HIS A 48 -11.17 4.24 -10.12
C HIS A 48 -9.98 3.25 -10.05
N TRP A 49 -8.76 3.73 -10.29
CA TRP A 49 -7.51 2.99 -10.05
C TRP A 49 -7.52 2.32 -8.66
N THR A 50 -7.81 3.09 -7.61
CA THR A 50 -7.72 2.64 -6.22
C THR A 50 -8.57 1.40 -5.87
N GLU A 51 -9.80 1.32 -6.39
CA GLU A 51 -10.68 0.17 -6.12
C GLU A 51 -10.25 -1.07 -6.91
N ALA A 52 -9.91 -0.90 -8.19
CA ALA A 52 -9.44 -2.00 -9.04
C ALA A 52 -8.11 -2.58 -8.52
N PHE A 53 -7.18 -1.73 -8.05
CA PHE A 53 -5.90 -2.19 -7.47
C PHE A 53 -6.00 -2.81 -6.08
N SER A 54 -7.11 -2.62 -5.36
CA SER A 54 -7.33 -3.38 -4.12
C SER A 54 -7.40 -4.90 -4.41
N SER A 55 -7.94 -5.27 -5.59
CA SER A 55 -8.04 -6.66 -6.05
C SER A 55 -6.83 -7.15 -6.86
N LEU A 56 -6.02 -6.23 -7.40
CA LEU A 56 -4.92 -6.56 -8.32
C LEU A 56 -3.58 -6.65 -7.59
N LYS A 57 -2.90 -7.80 -7.71
CA LYS A 57 -1.53 -7.96 -7.18
C LYS A 57 -0.52 -7.28 -8.11
N ILE A 58 -0.26 -6.00 -7.89
CA ILE A 58 0.91 -5.34 -8.48
C ILE A 58 2.14 -5.69 -7.64
N ARG A 59 3.03 -6.52 -8.20
CA ARG A 59 4.23 -6.98 -7.49
C ARG A 59 5.35 -5.95 -7.49
N ASP A 60 5.43 -5.17 -8.56
CA ASP A 60 6.64 -4.40 -8.88
C ASP A 60 6.62 -2.97 -8.35
N TYR A 61 5.47 -2.46 -7.88
CA TYR A 61 5.34 -1.10 -7.36
C TYR A 61 4.91 -1.14 -5.89
N LYS A 62 5.60 -0.37 -5.03
CA LYS A 62 5.28 -0.26 -3.60
C LYS A 62 5.55 1.14 -3.08
N ASN A 63 4.59 1.69 -2.35
CA ASN A 63 4.73 2.94 -1.63
C ASN A 63 4.60 2.67 -0.12
N PHE A 64 5.39 3.39 0.68
CA PHE A 64 5.33 3.32 2.14
C PHE A 64 5.44 4.72 2.74
N VAL A 65 4.70 4.95 3.82
CA VAL A 65 4.74 6.22 4.55
C VAL A 65 5.61 6.05 5.78
N ARG A 66 6.69 6.84 5.87
CA ARG A 66 7.52 6.92 7.06
C ARG A 66 7.14 8.18 7.83
N MET A 67 6.64 8.00 9.04
CA MET A 67 6.28 9.08 9.94
C MET A 67 7.40 9.31 10.96
N HIS A 68 7.73 10.57 11.20
CA HIS A 68 8.71 10.98 12.19
C HIS A 68 8.15 12.14 13.01
N ILE A 69 8.14 11.99 14.33
CA ILE A 69 7.70 13.03 15.25
C ILE A 69 8.95 13.81 15.68
N SER A 70 8.98 15.11 15.42
CA SER A 70 10.05 15.99 15.87
C SER A 70 10.05 16.05 17.40
N PRO A 71 11.12 15.64 18.10
CA PRO A 71 11.16 15.68 19.56
C PRO A 71 11.19 17.12 20.11
N ILE A 72 11.58 18.10 19.29
CA ILE A 72 11.71 19.50 19.70
C ILE A 72 10.38 20.25 19.52
N THR A 73 9.76 20.13 18.34
CA THR A 73 8.54 20.88 17.98
C THR A 73 7.26 20.09 18.18
N GLY A 74 7.33 18.76 18.31
CA GLY A 74 6.17 17.87 18.33
C GLY A 74 5.50 17.69 16.96
N ASP A 75 6.00 18.35 15.91
CA ASP A 75 5.44 18.29 14.56
C ASP A 75 5.59 16.87 13.99
N LEU A 76 4.54 16.40 13.31
CA LEU A 76 4.53 15.13 12.62
C LEU A 76 4.99 15.34 11.18
N GLN A 77 6.14 14.78 10.84
CA GLN A 77 6.70 14.77 9.50
C GLN A 77 6.35 13.45 8.82
N CYS A 78 5.70 13.51 7.67
CA CYS A 78 5.30 12.35 6.89
C CYS A 78 6.08 12.33 5.57
N PHE A 79 6.85 11.26 5.36
CA PHE A 79 7.59 11.02 4.13
C PHE A 79 6.89 9.90 3.36
N VAL A 80 6.35 10.21 2.18
CA VAL A 80 5.81 9.20 1.26
C VAL A 80 6.95 8.75 0.37
N ILE A 81 7.37 7.49 0.54
CA ILE A 81 8.48 6.91 -0.20
C ILE A 81 7.91 5.90 -1.19
N GLY A 82 8.23 6.08 -2.48
CA GLY A 82 7.81 5.22 -3.57
C GLY A 82 8.97 4.42 -4.13
N VAL A 83 8.70 3.16 -4.46
CA VAL A 83 9.64 2.26 -5.15
C VAL A 83 9.00 1.88 -6.48
N ASP A 84 9.58 2.40 -7.56
CA ASP A 84 9.08 2.20 -8.94
C ASP A 84 9.19 0.74 -9.37
N HIS A 85 10.28 0.06 -9.01
CA HIS A 85 10.49 -1.34 -9.36
C HIS A 85 11.02 -2.09 -8.15
N VAL A 86 10.26 -3.05 -7.63
CA VAL A 86 10.70 -3.87 -6.50
C VAL A 86 11.75 -4.88 -6.99
N PRO A 87 12.93 -4.93 -6.35
CA PRO A 87 13.99 -5.86 -6.75
C PRO A 87 13.55 -7.31 -6.50
N THR A 88 13.64 -8.15 -7.54
CA THR A 88 13.28 -9.57 -7.45
C THR A 88 14.43 -10.42 -6.90
N HIS A 89 15.67 -10.01 -7.16
CA HIS A 89 16.88 -10.73 -6.76
C HIS A 89 17.57 -9.99 -5.62
N TRP A 90 17.87 -10.72 -4.56
CA TRP A 90 18.50 -10.20 -3.35
C TRP A 90 19.86 -10.87 -3.16
N GLU A 91 20.81 -10.11 -2.61
CA GLU A 91 22.11 -10.60 -2.19
C GLU A 91 22.36 -10.19 -0.74
N MET A 92 23.12 -11.01 0.00
CA MET A 92 23.50 -10.67 1.37
C MET A 92 24.44 -9.46 1.33
N ASP A 93 24.18 -8.46 2.18
CA ASP A 93 25.03 -7.29 2.28
C ASP A 93 26.39 -7.71 2.89
N PRO A 94 27.53 -7.47 2.21
CA PRO A 94 28.86 -7.75 2.76
C PRO A 94 29.12 -7.09 4.11
N TYR A 95 28.49 -5.96 4.40
CA TYR A 95 28.58 -5.32 5.71
C TYR A 95 27.92 -6.16 6.81
N TRP A 96 26.90 -6.94 6.50
CA TRP A 96 26.22 -7.81 7.47
C TRP A 96 26.92 -9.14 7.74
N ASP A 97 27.80 -9.60 6.85
CA ASP A 97 28.49 -10.89 6.99
C ASP A 97 29.68 -10.87 7.97
N ARG A 98 29.77 -9.85 8.84
CA ARG A 98 30.84 -9.66 9.85
C ARG A 98 32.27 -9.59 9.28
N THR A 99 32.45 -9.70 7.96
CA THR A 99 33.72 -9.59 7.24
C THR A 99 34.16 -8.13 7.14
N LEU A 100 33.22 -7.20 6.98
CA LEU A 100 33.48 -5.75 6.87
C LEU A 100 32.87 -4.92 8.02
N MET A 101 32.07 -5.53 8.88
CA MET A 101 31.47 -4.84 10.03
C MET A 101 32.52 -4.62 11.12
N PRO A 102 32.65 -3.42 11.71
CA PRO A 102 33.50 -3.24 12.87
C PRO A 102 32.94 -4.09 14.03
N LYS A 103 33.71 -5.10 14.46
CA LYS A 103 33.37 -6.01 15.58
C LYS A 103 33.08 -5.27 16.91
N SER A 104 33.33 -3.96 17.00
CA SER A 104 33.35 -3.19 18.25
C SER A 104 32.16 -2.24 18.48
N ALA A 105 31.23 -2.07 17.54
CA ALA A 105 30.24 -1.02 17.69
C ALA A 105 28.91 -1.54 18.23
N ARG A 106 28.68 -1.43 19.55
CA ARG A 106 27.34 -1.50 20.19
C ARG A 106 26.47 -0.30 19.77
N VAL A 107 26.45 0.04 18.48
CA VAL A 107 25.54 1.06 17.96
C VAL A 107 24.18 0.43 17.77
N PRO A 108 23.11 1.07 18.24
CA PRO A 108 21.76 0.58 17.99
C PRO A 108 21.46 0.60 16.49
N SER A 109 20.60 -0.33 16.04
CA SER A 109 20.33 -0.61 14.62
C SER A 109 19.86 0.60 13.82
N TRP A 110 19.19 1.57 14.44
CA TRP A 110 18.72 2.79 13.78
C TRP A 110 19.84 3.78 13.43
N LYS A 111 21.07 3.59 13.93
CA LYS A 111 22.26 4.38 13.55
C LYS A 111 23.12 3.70 12.49
N TRP A 112 22.71 2.53 12.00
CA TRP A 112 23.50 1.78 11.03
C TRP A 112 23.34 2.41 9.65
N VAL A 113 24.45 2.47 8.90
CA VAL A 113 24.44 2.95 7.51
C VAL A 113 23.64 1.99 6.62
N THR A 114 23.83 0.67 6.80
CA THR A 114 23.02 -0.36 6.13
C THR A 114 22.29 -1.22 7.17
N PRO A 115 21.07 -0.84 7.59
CA PRO A 115 20.30 -1.58 8.58
C PRO A 115 19.67 -2.87 8.04
N SER A 116 19.80 -3.16 6.74
CA SER A 116 19.18 -4.33 6.10
C SER A 116 20.21 -5.42 5.80
N LYS A 117 19.92 -6.67 6.22
CA LYS A 117 20.79 -7.84 6.00
C LYS A 117 20.99 -8.17 4.51
N TYR A 118 19.97 -7.88 3.71
CA TYR A 118 19.96 -8.16 2.30
C TYR A 118 19.76 -6.87 1.53
N ARG A 119 20.51 -6.73 0.45
CA ARG A 119 20.39 -5.63 -0.48
C ARG A 119 19.95 -6.14 -1.85
N PRO A 120 19.31 -5.30 -2.68
CA PRO A 120 18.97 -5.70 -4.04
C PRO A 120 20.23 -6.01 -4.85
N ARG A 121 20.19 -7.08 -5.64
CA ARG A 121 21.25 -7.41 -6.57
C ARG A 121 21.24 -6.41 -7.72
N VAL A 122 22.25 -5.54 -7.75
CA VAL A 122 22.44 -4.60 -8.86
C VAL A 122 22.90 -5.37 -10.09
N LYS A 123 22.15 -5.28 -11.20
CA LYS A 123 22.57 -5.86 -12.48
C LYS A 123 23.83 -5.13 -12.97
N LYS A 124 24.90 -5.88 -13.24
CA LYS A 124 26.17 -5.34 -13.78
C LYS A 124 26.25 -5.67 -15.27
N ASN A 125 26.84 -4.77 -16.06
CA ASN A 125 27.17 -5.05 -17.46
C ASN A 125 28.36 -6.04 -17.55
N PRO A 126 28.66 -6.60 -18.73
CA PRO A 126 29.80 -7.48 -18.94
C PRO A 126 31.15 -6.84 -18.57
N ASN A 127 31.21 -5.50 -18.57
CA ASN A 127 32.38 -4.71 -18.19
C ASN A 127 32.42 -4.39 -16.67
N GLY A 128 31.58 -5.03 -15.86
CA GLY A 128 31.52 -4.90 -14.40
C GLY A 128 30.85 -3.62 -13.86
N LYS A 129 30.40 -2.70 -14.71
CA LYS A 129 29.71 -1.46 -14.28
C LYS A 129 28.25 -1.75 -13.93
N ALA A 130 27.77 -1.19 -12.82
CA ALA A 130 26.36 -1.22 -12.47
C ALA A 130 25.51 -0.58 -13.59
N LEU A 131 24.46 -1.27 -14.02
CA LEU A 131 23.51 -0.71 -14.97
C LEU A 131 22.74 0.43 -14.30
N LYS A 132 22.72 1.61 -14.92
CA LYS A 132 21.90 2.75 -14.50
C LYS A 132 20.43 2.37 -14.69
N GLY A 133 19.77 1.99 -13.60
CA GLY A 133 18.38 1.58 -13.58
C GLY A 133 18.01 0.74 -12.34
N GLY A 134 18.80 0.84 -11.27
CA GLY A 134 18.48 0.17 -10.02
C GLY A 134 17.19 0.71 -9.43
N SER A 135 16.41 -0.18 -8.82
CA SER A 135 15.26 0.09 -7.97
C SER A 135 15.55 1.10 -6.86
N GLN A 136 15.54 2.39 -7.18
CA GLN A 136 15.79 3.43 -6.19
C GLN A 136 14.47 3.82 -5.52
N ALA A 137 14.46 3.77 -4.19
CA ALA A 137 13.40 4.37 -3.41
C ALA A 137 13.52 5.90 -3.53
N LYS A 138 12.44 6.55 -3.95
CA LYS A 138 12.38 8.00 -4.08
C LYS A 138 11.37 8.55 -3.08
N VAL A 139 11.68 9.70 -2.49
CA VAL A 139 10.67 10.45 -1.75
C VAL A 139 9.75 11.06 -2.79
N VAL A 140 8.50 10.59 -2.82
CA VAL A 140 7.47 11.04 -3.76
C VAL A 140 6.81 12.30 -3.22
N ASP A 141 6.51 12.31 -1.93
CA ASP A 141 5.84 13.41 -1.29
C ASP A 141 6.32 13.59 0.16
N PHE A 142 6.22 14.81 0.64
CA PHE A 142 6.55 15.18 2.00
C PHE A 142 5.54 16.21 2.50
N PHE A 143 4.91 15.90 3.62
CA PHE A 143 4.02 16.84 4.28
C PHE A 143 4.29 16.88 5.78
N MET A 144 4.10 18.07 6.34
CA MET A 144 4.31 18.35 7.75
C MET A 144 2.98 18.72 8.39
N VAL A 145 2.58 17.95 9.40
CA VAL A 145 1.43 18.27 10.25
C VAL A 145 1.95 18.93 11.52
N LYS A 146 1.54 20.18 11.74
CA LYS A 146 1.93 20.92 12.94
C LYS A 146 1.30 20.32 14.19
N ALA A 147 2.06 20.29 15.28
CA ALA A 147 1.54 19.87 16.57
C ALA A 147 0.40 20.81 16.99
N SER A 148 -0.79 20.24 17.25
CA SER A 148 -1.89 21.02 17.81
C SER A 148 -1.49 21.55 19.18
N LYS A 149 -1.59 22.88 19.36
CA LYS A 149 -1.40 23.54 20.67
C LYS A 149 -2.57 23.28 21.63
N LYS A 150 -3.66 22.67 21.17
CA LYS A 150 -4.87 22.46 21.97
C LYS A 150 -4.63 21.34 22.98
N ARG A 151 -4.92 21.60 24.25
CA ARG A 151 -4.83 20.63 25.35
C ARG A 151 -5.64 19.38 24.97
N ARG A 152 -5.05 18.17 25.10
CA ARG A 152 -5.84 16.93 25.01
C ARG A 152 -6.88 16.95 26.14
N PRO A 153 -8.18 16.83 25.84
CA PRO A 153 -9.18 16.59 26.86
C PRO A 153 -8.89 15.25 27.54
N ASP A 154 -9.03 15.22 28.84
CA ASP A 154 -8.89 14.02 29.66
C ASP A 154 -9.91 12.95 29.26
N ILE A 155 -9.59 11.67 29.53
CA ILE A 155 -10.32 10.50 29.04
C ILE A 155 -11.80 10.47 29.48
N GLY A 156 -12.22 11.35 30.39
CA GLY A 156 -13.61 11.52 30.85
C GLY A 156 -14.33 12.78 30.37
N GLU A 157 -13.67 13.67 29.61
CA GLU A 157 -14.28 14.90 29.13
C GLU A 157 -14.89 14.66 27.72
N ALA A 158 -16.21 14.69 27.63
CA ALA A 158 -16.92 14.49 26.36
C ALA A 158 -16.62 15.67 25.41
N VAL A 159 -15.77 15.43 24.41
CA VAL A 159 -15.53 16.39 23.34
C VAL A 159 -16.78 16.42 22.46
N PRO A 160 -17.39 17.60 22.22
CA PRO A 160 -18.49 17.69 21.27
C PRO A 160 -18.00 17.18 19.92
N LEU A 161 -18.80 16.31 19.29
CA LEU A 161 -18.53 15.72 17.97
C LEU A 161 -18.70 16.80 16.90
N GLY A 162 -17.75 17.75 16.86
CA GLY A 162 -17.65 18.81 15.87
C GLY A 162 -16.69 18.45 14.75
N ASP A 163 -16.97 18.97 13.56
CA ASP A 163 -16.30 18.66 12.29
C ASP A 163 -14.85 19.18 12.17
N ASP A 164 -14.25 19.64 13.27
CA ASP A 164 -13.05 20.49 13.32
C ASP A 164 -11.71 19.75 13.52
N TYR A 165 -11.65 18.44 13.27
CA TYR A 165 -10.39 17.67 13.38
C TYR A 165 -9.41 17.85 12.21
N TYR A 166 -9.84 18.46 11.10
CA TYR A 166 -8.99 18.66 9.91
C TYR A 166 -8.95 20.14 9.54
N THR A 167 -7.97 20.87 10.09
CA THR A 167 -7.56 22.15 9.50
C THR A 167 -6.52 21.83 8.43
N GLU A 168 -6.96 21.73 7.17
CA GLU A 168 -6.04 21.67 6.02
C GLU A 168 -5.36 23.03 5.84
N GLU A 169 -4.24 23.24 6.52
CA GLU A 169 -3.34 24.34 6.18
C GLU A 169 -2.48 23.91 4.99
N LYS A 170 -2.96 24.23 3.78
CA LYS A 170 -2.28 23.97 2.50
C LYS A 170 -0.96 24.74 2.44
N SER A 171 0.13 24.12 2.88
CA SER A 171 1.48 24.69 2.71
C SER A 171 1.98 24.43 1.29
N GLU A 172 1.74 25.40 0.41
CA GLU A 172 2.38 25.48 -0.91
C GLU A 172 3.86 25.83 -0.72
N GLY A 173 4.66 24.78 -0.47
CA GLY A 173 6.12 24.86 -0.40
C GLY A 173 6.74 23.95 -1.45
N THR A 174 6.84 24.43 -2.69
CA THR A 174 7.66 23.79 -3.73
C THR A 174 9.11 23.75 -3.26
N PHE A 175 9.57 22.62 -2.74
CA PHE A 175 10.98 22.37 -2.48
C PHE A 175 11.44 21.17 -3.32
N MET A 176 11.88 21.49 -4.54
CA MET A 176 12.69 20.59 -5.37
C MET A 176 14.05 20.42 -4.68
N GLN A 177 14.16 19.47 -3.77
CA GLN A 177 15.45 18.91 -3.39
C GLN A 177 15.44 17.42 -3.72
N THR A 178 16.13 17.08 -4.81
CA THR A 178 16.67 15.75 -5.05
C THR A 178 17.57 15.41 -3.86
N ILE A 179 17.00 14.74 -2.87
CA ILE A 179 17.78 14.07 -1.84
C ILE A 179 18.23 12.77 -2.47
N ASP A 180 19.47 12.76 -2.96
CA ASP A 180 20.19 11.53 -3.30
C ASP A 180 20.27 10.67 -2.04
N ILE A 181 19.33 9.73 -1.91
CA ILE A 181 19.47 8.62 -0.98
C ILE A 181 20.52 7.70 -1.61
N VAL A 182 21.78 8.01 -1.34
CA VAL A 182 22.86 7.02 -1.39
C VAL A 182 22.64 6.08 -0.22
N ALA A 183 22.10 4.90 -0.53
CA ALA A 183 22.25 3.69 0.27
C ALA A 183 22.07 2.47 -0.64
#